data_AF-A0A0K2REW0-F1
#
_entry.id   AF-A0A0K2REW0-F1
#
_cell.length_a   1.000
_cell.length_b   1.000
_cell.length_c   1.000
_cell.angle_alpha   90.00
_cell.angle_beta   90.00
_cell.angle_gamma   90.00
#
_symmetry.space_group_name_H-M   'P 1'
#
loop_
_entity.id
_entity.type
_entity.pdbx_description
1 polymer ?
#
loop_
_entity_poly.entity_id
_entity_poly.type
_entity_poly.pdbx_seq_one_letter_code
_entity_poly.pdbx_strand_id
1 'polypeptide(L)'
;MSTKHDEEHSFPYEVVKQMGEMGLFGLPFPEEFGGMGGDYFALALALEQLGRVDQSVAITLEAGVSLGAMPVYRFGTQEQKEHWLPQLTSAEALAGFGLTEPEAGSDAGGTKTNAHLEDGRWVINGNKEFITNSGTDITRLVTVTAVTGQHERKDGSIKKEISTILVPTDTPGFTAEKAYNKVGWNASDTHR
;
A
#
# COMPACT_ATOMS: atom_id res chain seq x y z
N MET A 1 2.80 17.55 18.60
CA MET A 1 1.91 16.78 17.70
C MET A 1 2.54 15.43 17.36
N SER A 2 3.74 15.37 16.77
CA SER A 2 4.48 14.11 16.52
C SER A 2 4.68 13.22 17.76
N THR A 3 5.27 13.75 18.84
CA THR A 3 5.53 12.98 20.09
C THR A 3 4.29 12.36 20.70
N LYS A 4 3.13 13.03 20.59
CA LYS A 4 1.85 12.52 21.11
C LYS A 4 1.44 11.25 20.36
N HIS A 5 1.50 11.28 19.02
CA HIS A 5 1.15 10.12 18.20
C HIS A 5 2.13 8.96 18.39
N ASP A 6 3.40 9.26 18.63
CA ASP A 6 4.40 8.25 18.98
C ASP A 6 4.10 7.57 20.33
N GLU A 7 3.85 8.35 21.39
CA GLU A 7 3.52 7.86 22.74
C GLU A 7 2.19 7.08 22.78
N GLU A 8 1.18 7.54 22.05
CA GLU A 8 -0.15 6.94 22.02
C GLU A 8 -0.29 5.82 20.99
N HIS A 9 0.73 5.60 20.15
CA HIS A 9 0.70 4.66 19.02
C HIS A 9 -0.53 4.92 18.13
N SER A 10 -0.81 6.19 17.83
CA SER A 10 -2.02 6.63 17.14
C SER A 10 -1.73 7.23 15.76
N PHE A 11 -2.61 6.95 14.79
CA PHE A 11 -2.44 7.43 13.43
C PHE A 11 -2.72 8.94 13.31
N PRO A 12 -1.86 9.74 12.65
CA PRO A 12 -1.95 11.20 12.63
C PRO A 12 -2.87 11.71 11.51
N TYR A 13 -4.18 11.42 11.59
CA TYR A 13 -5.17 11.76 10.56
C TYR A 13 -5.12 13.20 10.07
N GLU A 14 -5.05 14.18 10.99
CA GLU A 14 -5.02 15.60 10.60
C GLU A 14 -3.75 15.97 9.83
N VAL A 15 -2.61 15.35 10.16
CA VAL A 15 -1.37 15.57 9.43
C VAL A 15 -1.47 14.98 8.03
N VAL A 16 -2.02 13.77 7.89
CA VAL A 16 -2.23 13.12 6.59
C VAL A 16 -3.17 13.94 5.70
N LYS A 17 -4.27 14.45 6.27
CA LYS A 17 -5.19 15.35 5.58
C LYS A 17 -4.49 16.61 5.09
N GLN A 18 -3.70 17.27 5.94
CA GLN A 18 -2.93 18.46 5.55
C GLN A 18 -1.91 18.15 4.44
N MET A 19 -1.24 16.99 4.49
CA MET A 19 -0.34 16.55 3.41
C MET A 19 -1.10 16.35 2.09
N GLY A 20 -2.33 15.83 2.14
CA GLY A 20 -3.23 15.73 0.99
C GLY A 20 -3.62 17.09 0.41
N GLU A 21 -4.05 18.03 1.26
CA GLU A 21 -4.38 19.42 0.88
C GLU A 21 -3.18 20.16 0.26
N MET A 22 -1.96 19.84 0.70
CA MET A 22 -0.71 20.36 0.13
C MET A 22 -0.29 19.67 -1.19
N GLY A 23 -0.97 18.59 -1.58
CA GLY A 23 -0.68 17.82 -2.80
C GLY A 23 0.48 16.83 -2.67
N LEU A 24 0.99 16.57 -1.46
CA LEU A 24 2.18 15.72 -1.28
C LEU A 24 1.95 14.27 -1.75
N PHE A 25 0.74 13.73 -1.56
CA PHE A 25 0.37 12.40 -2.05
C PHE A 25 0.20 12.36 -3.58
N GLY A 26 -0.09 13.50 -4.21
CA GLY A 26 -0.20 13.66 -5.67
C GLY A 26 1.12 14.02 -6.35
N LEU A 27 2.21 14.18 -5.59
CA LEU A 27 3.41 14.87 -6.06
C LEU A 27 4.02 14.28 -7.35
N PRO A 28 4.27 12.97 -7.49
CA PRO A 28 4.86 12.41 -8.71
C PRO A 28 3.84 12.02 -9.80
N PHE A 29 2.57 12.39 -9.64
CA PHE A 29 1.48 12.02 -10.54
C PHE A 29 1.06 13.19 -11.44
N PRO A 30 0.53 12.93 -12.64
CA PRO A 30 0.05 13.99 -13.52
C PRO A 30 -1.25 14.63 -13.00
N GLU A 31 -1.50 15.88 -13.40
CA GLU A 31 -2.67 16.66 -13.00
C GLU A 31 -4.01 15.98 -13.37
N GLU A 32 -4.05 15.21 -14.47
CA GLU A 32 -5.26 14.47 -14.90
C GLU A 32 -5.77 13.47 -13.84
N PHE A 33 -4.90 13.03 -12.93
CA PHE A 33 -5.23 12.14 -11.82
C PHE A 33 -5.16 12.85 -10.45
N GLY A 34 -5.25 14.18 -10.43
CA GLY A 34 -5.18 14.98 -9.21
C GLY A 34 -3.75 15.14 -8.65
N GLY A 35 -2.73 14.87 -9.46
CA GLY A 35 -1.34 15.03 -9.06
C GLY A 35 -0.77 16.45 -9.28
N MET A 36 0.49 16.65 -8.91
CA MET A 36 1.18 17.95 -9.03
C MET A 36 2.14 18.04 -10.24
N GLY A 37 2.22 17.00 -11.06
CA GLY A 37 3.12 16.95 -12.22
C GLY A 37 4.61 16.90 -11.87
N GLY A 38 4.96 16.60 -10.62
CA GLY A 38 6.34 16.42 -10.17
C GLY A 38 6.89 15.03 -10.50
N ASP A 39 8.04 14.72 -9.94
CA ASP A 39 8.72 13.44 -10.14
C ASP A 39 9.14 12.78 -8.82
N TYR A 40 9.76 11.61 -8.92
CA TYR A 40 10.28 10.89 -7.76
C TYR A 40 11.39 11.61 -7.02
N PHE A 41 12.13 12.50 -7.68
CA PHE A 41 13.17 13.28 -7.01
C PHE A 41 12.54 14.32 -6.08
N ALA A 42 11.50 15.01 -6.54
CA ALA A 42 10.73 15.92 -5.71
C ALA A 42 10.03 15.18 -4.54
N LEU A 43 9.52 13.95 -4.77
CA LEU A 43 9.01 13.10 -3.68
C LEU A 43 10.11 12.79 -2.66
N ALA A 44 11.30 12.38 -3.11
CA ALA A 44 12.42 12.07 -2.22
C ALA A 44 12.83 13.27 -1.35
N LEU A 45 12.83 14.49 -1.91
CA LEU A 45 13.09 15.71 -1.14
C LEU A 45 12.01 15.96 -0.09
N ALA A 46 10.73 15.79 -0.42
CA ALA A 46 9.64 15.93 0.53
C ALA A 46 9.77 14.92 1.69
N LEU A 47 10.06 13.66 1.37
CA LEU A 47 10.30 12.60 2.34
C LEU A 47 11.51 12.88 3.24
N GLU A 48 12.61 13.42 2.68
CA GLU A 48 13.77 13.83 3.47
C GLU A 48 13.40 14.91 4.49
N GLN A 49 12.64 15.94 4.08
CA GLN A 49 12.24 17.01 4.98
C GLN A 49 11.26 16.54 6.07
N LEU A 50 10.28 15.71 5.72
CA LEU A 50 9.36 15.11 6.70
C LEU A 50 10.13 14.23 7.69
N GLY A 51 11.02 13.38 7.18
CA GLY A 51 11.79 12.43 7.97
C GLY A 51 12.76 13.09 8.96
N ARG A 52 13.17 14.34 8.74
CA ARG A 52 13.94 15.12 9.74
C ARG A 52 13.15 15.42 11.00
N VAL A 53 11.82 15.37 10.93
CA VAL A 53 10.91 15.71 12.03
C VAL A 53 10.17 14.47 12.52
N ASP A 54 9.56 13.71 11.63
CA ASP A 54 8.77 12.52 11.96
C ASP A 54 8.85 11.46 10.86
N GLN A 55 9.55 10.37 11.15
CA GLN A 55 9.71 9.25 10.22
C GLN A 55 8.42 8.45 10.01
N SER A 56 7.48 8.45 10.96
CA SER A 56 6.18 7.77 10.81
C SER A 56 5.32 8.45 9.76
N VAL A 57 5.34 9.79 9.74
CA VAL A 57 4.64 10.60 8.74
C VAL A 57 5.30 10.42 7.37
N ALA A 58 6.64 10.42 7.32
CA ALA A 58 7.38 10.21 6.08
C ALA A 58 7.08 8.84 5.45
N ILE A 59 7.11 7.74 6.22
CA ILE A 59 6.78 6.41 5.69
C ILE A 59 5.31 6.28 5.31
N THR A 60 4.40 6.96 6.00
CA THR A 60 2.97 6.99 5.62
C THR A 60 2.79 7.59 4.22
N LEU A 61 3.48 8.70 3.93
CA LEU A 61 3.48 9.32 2.61
C LEU A 61 4.17 8.42 1.57
N GLU A 62 5.36 7.91 1.87
CA GLU A 62 6.13 7.07 0.95
C GLU A 62 5.33 5.83 0.55
N ALA A 63 4.78 5.11 1.53
CA ALA A 63 3.98 3.92 1.29
C ALA A 63 2.71 4.26 0.50
N GLY A 64 2.00 5.35 0.85
CA GLY A 64 0.80 5.76 0.13
C GLY A 64 1.07 6.08 -1.34
N VAL A 65 2.19 6.73 -1.63
CA VAL A 65 2.58 7.13 -3.00
C VAL A 65 3.22 5.98 -3.77
N SER A 66 4.34 5.46 -3.29
CA SER A 66 5.18 4.50 -4.02
C SER A 66 4.59 3.09 -4.03
N LEU A 67 3.97 2.67 -2.93
CA LEU A 67 3.44 1.31 -2.77
C LEU A 67 1.93 1.25 -3.04
N GLY A 68 1.19 2.28 -2.64
CA GLY A 68 -0.26 2.37 -2.81
C GLY A 68 -0.66 2.80 -4.22
N ALA A 69 -0.41 4.06 -4.57
CA ALA A 69 -0.91 4.67 -5.81
C ALA A 69 -0.07 4.32 -7.05
N MET A 70 1.25 4.18 -6.93
CA MET A 70 2.11 3.96 -8.11
C MET A 70 1.81 2.67 -8.88
N PRO A 71 1.53 1.50 -8.26
CA PRO A 71 1.15 0.30 -9.01
C PRO A 71 -0.11 0.51 -9.86
N VAL A 72 -1.11 1.22 -9.32
CA VAL A 72 -2.33 1.59 -10.06
C VAL A 72 -1.98 2.50 -11.24
N TYR A 73 -1.17 3.54 -11.02
CA TYR A 73 -0.77 4.47 -12.08
C TYR A 73 0.03 3.79 -13.21
N ARG A 74 0.95 2.91 -12.85
CA ARG A 74 1.86 2.26 -13.82
C ARG A 74 1.19 1.13 -14.58
N PHE A 75 0.37 0.31 -13.91
CA PHE A 75 -0.11 -0.97 -14.44
C PHE A 75 -1.63 -1.11 -14.49
N GLY A 76 -2.37 -0.20 -13.86
CA GLY A 76 -3.83 -0.22 -13.87
C GLY A 76 -4.40 0.08 -15.26
N THR A 77 -5.62 -0.41 -15.50
CA THR A 77 -6.44 0.03 -16.63
C THR A 77 -6.83 1.49 -16.47
N GLN A 78 -7.29 2.14 -17.55
CA GLN A 78 -7.76 3.52 -17.46
C GLN A 78 -8.88 3.69 -16.42
N GLU A 79 -9.84 2.76 -16.40
CA GLU A 79 -10.93 2.73 -15.42
C GLU A 79 -10.42 2.63 -13.97
N GLN A 80 -9.41 1.78 -13.72
CA GLN A 80 -8.79 1.67 -12.40
C GLN A 80 -8.07 2.96 -11.99
N LYS A 81 -7.38 3.62 -12.93
CA LYS A 81 -6.68 4.88 -12.67
C LYS A 81 -7.66 6.00 -12.33
N GLU A 82 -8.70 6.18 -13.15
CA GLU A 82 -9.74 7.19 -12.95
C GLU A 82 -10.50 6.99 -11.64
N HIS A 83 -10.73 5.74 -11.25
CA HIS A 83 -11.42 5.44 -10.00
C HIS A 83 -10.54 5.69 -8.76
N TRP A 84 -9.32 5.14 -8.73
CA TRP A 84 -8.51 5.13 -7.52
C TRP A 84 -7.62 6.35 -7.35
N LEU A 85 -6.96 6.81 -8.42
CA LEU A 85 -5.89 7.80 -8.26
C LEU A 85 -6.36 9.12 -7.65
N PRO A 86 -7.51 9.73 -8.04
CA PRO A 86 -7.95 10.98 -7.43
C PRO A 86 -8.15 10.90 -5.91
N GLN A 87 -8.59 9.75 -5.40
CA GLN A 87 -8.79 9.52 -3.96
C GLN A 87 -7.45 9.31 -3.24
N LEU A 88 -6.48 8.66 -3.90
CA LEU A 88 -5.17 8.38 -3.33
C LEU A 88 -4.23 9.60 -3.38
N THR A 89 -4.28 10.40 -4.45
CA THR A 89 -3.44 11.61 -4.63
C THR A 89 -3.87 12.76 -3.74
N SER A 90 -5.16 12.82 -3.36
CA SER A 90 -5.72 13.78 -2.40
C SER A 90 -5.57 13.35 -0.94
N ALA A 91 -5.13 12.12 -0.68
CA ALA A 91 -5.11 11.49 0.65
C ALA A 91 -6.49 11.35 1.33
N GLU A 92 -7.59 11.48 0.58
CA GLU A 92 -8.93 11.11 1.07
C GLU A 92 -9.03 9.61 1.33
N ALA A 93 -8.26 8.82 0.59
CA ALA A 93 -8.05 7.41 0.82
C ALA A 93 -6.56 7.09 0.89
N LEU A 94 -6.23 6.06 1.68
CA LEU A 94 -4.93 5.43 1.68
C LEU A 94 -4.97 4.07 0.99
N ALA A 95 -3.79 3.67 0.49
CA ALA A 95 -3.58 2.34 -0.03
C ALA A 95 -2.29 1.70 0.52
N GLY A 96 -2.35 0.39 0.71
CA GLY A 96 -1.22 -0.45 1.12
C GLY A 96 -0.79 -1.43 0.03
N PHE A 97 0.34 -2.12 0.26
CA PHE A 97 0.86 -3.14 -0.66
C PHE A 97 1.21 -4.42 0.08
N GLY A 98 0.35 -5.43 -0.09
CA GLY A 98 0.45 -6.76 0.50
C GLY A 98 1.45 -7.65 -0.25
N LEU A 99 2.75 -7.46 0.00
CA LEU A 99 3.81 -8.33 -0.52
C LEU A 99 4.20 -9.41 0.49
N THR A 100 4.70 -8.95 1.64
CA THR A 100 5.35 -9.73 2.69
C THR A 100 4.38 -10.69 3.37
N GLU A 101 4.87 -11.88 3.72
CA GLU A 101 4.19 -12.89 4.51
C GLU A 101 5.12 -13.39 5.62
N PRO A 102 4.59 -14.06 6.68
CA PRO A 102 5.41 -14.55 7.78
C PRO A 102 6.59 -15.45 7.33
N GLU A 103 6.37 -16.22 6.27
CA GLU A 103 7.34 -17.16 5.70
C GLU A 103 8.02 -16.62 4.43
N ALA A 104 7.71 -15.39 3.99
CA ALA A 104 8.19 -14.81 2.74
C ALA A 104 8.37 -13.29 2.84
N GLY A 105 9.58 -12.87 3.21
CA GLY A 105 10.01 -11.46 3.20
C GLY A 105 10.99 -11.18 2.06
N SER A 106 12.29 -11.37 2.30
CA SER A 106 13.34 -11.18 1.29
C SER A 106 13.16 -12.09 0.07
N ASP A 107 12.70 -13.33 0.29
CA ASP A 107 12.25 -14.21 -0.80
C ASP A 107 10.77 -14.00 -1.08
N ALA A 108 10.44 -12.89 -1.75
CA ALA A 108 9.07 -12.56 -2.13
C ALA A 108 8.43 -13.60 -3.06
N GLY A 109 9.24 -14.36 -3.82
CA GLY A 109 8.77 -15.48 -4.65
C GLY A 109 8.22 -16.65 -3.82
N GLY A 110 8.57 -16.70 -2.53
CA GLY A 110 8.11 -17.69 -1.57
C GLY A 110 6.63 -17.58 -1.18
N THR A 111 5.92 -16.51 -1.56
CA THR A 111 4.51 -16.26 -1.21
C THR A 111 3.61 -17.49 -1.34
N LYS A 112 2.78 -17.71 -0.32
CA LYS A 112 1.81 -18.80 -0.21
C LYS A 112 0.37 -18.31 -0.38
N THR A 113 0.13 -17.01 -0.28
CA THR A 113 -1.16 -16.41 -0.69
C THR A 113 -1.47 -16.88 -2.10
N ASN A 114 -2.65 -17.45 -2.30
CA ASN A 114 -3.10 -17.96 -3.59
C ASN A 114 -4.38 -17.25 -4.02
N ALA A 115 -4.56 -17.15 -5.33
CA ALA A 115 -5.77 -16.60 -5.92
C ALA A 115 -6.20 -17.44 -7.11
N HIS A 116 -7.49 -17.73 -7.21
CA HIS A 116 -8.08 -18.39 -8.37
C HIS A 116 -9.35 -17.65 -8.80
N LEU A 117 -9.72 -17.81 -10.07
CA LEU A 117 -10.96 -17.26 -10.59
C LEU A 117 -12.11 -18.23 -10.33
N GLU A 118 -13.17 -17.73 -9.71
CA GLU A 118 -14.45 -18.39 -9.52
C GLU A 118 -15.54 -17.43 -9.99
N ASP A 119 -16.33 -17.83 -10.99
CA ASP A 119 -17.42 -17.02 -11.58
C ASP A 119 -17.02 -15.59 -11.97
N GLY A 120 -15.81 -15.43 -12.54
CA GLY A 120 -15.28 -14.13 -12.97
C GLY A 120 -14.80 -13.24 -11.83
N ARG A 121 -14.70 -13.74 -10.60
CA ARG A 121 -14.17 -13.04 -9.43
C ARG A 121 -12.93 -13.73 -8.90
N TRP A 122 -11.99 -12.96 -8.37
CA TRP A 122 -10.82 -13.51 -7.68
C TRP A 122 -11.22 -13.95 -6.28
N VAL A 123 -10.96 -15.21 -5.96
CA VAL A 123 -11.01 -15.75 -4.60
C VAL A 123 -9.58 -15.85 -4.09
N ILE A 124 -9.25 -15.03 -3.11
CA ILE A 124 -7.89 -14.90 -2.56
C ILE A 124 -7.85 -15.52 -1.17
N ASN A 125 -6.89 -16.41 -0.92
CA ASN A 125 -6.68 -17.05 0.37
C ASN A 125 -5.22 -16.92 0.79
N GLY A 126 -4.99 -16.31 1.95
CA GLY A 126 -3.67 -16.12 2.52
C GLY A 126 -3.68 -15.04 3.59
N ASN A 127 -2.50 -14.66 4.03
CA ASN A 127 -2.32 -13.53 4.92
C ASN A 127 -1.04 -12.79 4.53
N LYS A 128 -1.09 -11.46 4.65
CA LYS A 128 0.07 -10.60 4.50
C LYS A 128 0.57 -10.19 5.87
N GLU A 129 1.72 -9.56 5.95
CA GLU A 129 2.39 -9.26 7.21
C GLU A 129 3.17 -7.94 7.07
N PHE A 130 3.11 -7.10 8.10
CA PHE A 130 3.78 -5.79 8.13
C PHE A 130 3.36 -4.83 7.01
N ILE A 131 2.07 -4.77 6.72
CA ILE A 131 1.55 -3.94 5.63
C ILE A 131 1.26 -2.53 6.14
N THR A 132 2.05 -1.57 5.68
CA THR A 132 1.84 -0.15 5.98
C THR A 132 0.55 0.38 5.33
N ASN A 133 -0.15 1.28 6.02
CA ASN A 133 -1.40 1.93 5.57
C ASN A 133 -2.53 0.93 5.21
N SER A 134 -2.63 -0.18 5.94
CA SER A 134 -3.58 -1.26 5.62
C SER A 134 -4.79 -1.36 6.54
N GLY A 135 -4.76 -0.73 7.72
CA GLY A 135 -5.78 -0.91 8.76
C GLY A 135 -6.47 0.35 9.25
N THR A 136 -6.22 1.52 8.62
CA THR A 136 -6.94 2.77 8.95
C THR A 136 -8.37 2.78 8.41
N ASP A 137 -9.24 3.61 8.96
CA ASP A 137 -10.62 3.79 8.47
C ASP A 137 -10.70 4.52 7.10
N ILE A 138 -9.60 5.18 6.70
CA ILE A 138 -9.42 5.79 5.39
C ILE A 138 -8.66 4.88 4.41
N THR A 139 -8.18 3.70 4.82
CA THR A 139 -7.59 2.74 3.88
C THR A 139 -8.70 2.12 3.02
N ARG A 140 -8.62 2.32 1.71
CA ARG A 140 -9.63 1.81 0.76
C ARG A 140 -9.14 0.70 -0.15
N LEU A 141 -7.83 0.55 -0.30
CA LEU A 141 -7.24 -0.38 -1.25
C LEU A 141 -5.98 -1.03 -0.67
N VAL A 142 -5.83 -2.33 -0.85
CA VAL A 142 -4.56 -3.01 -0.68
C VAL A 142 -4.25 -3.78 -1.96
N THR A 143 -3.13 -3.49 -2.60
CA THR A 143 -2.66 -4.29 -3.74
C THR A 143 -1.98 -5.54 -3.19
N VAL A 144 -2.48 -6.73 -3.50
CA VAL A 144 -2.02 -8.00 -2.92
C VAL A 144 -1.28 -8.83 -3.96
N THR A 145 -0.12 -9.40 -3.61
CA THR A 145 0.51 -10.44 -4.41
C THR A 145 -0.05 -11.81 -4.08
N ALA A 146 -0.36 -12.60 -5.11
CA ALA A 146 -0.89 -13.95 -4.94
C ALA A 146 -0.40 -14.88 -6.04
N VAL A 147 -0.21 -16.16 -5.69
CA VAL A 147 0.05 -17.24 -6.64
C VAL A 147 -1.23 -17.54 -7.41
N THR A 148 -1.21 -17.28 -8.71
CA THR A 148 -2.36 -17.52 -9.62
C THR A 148 -2.16 -18.72 -10.53
N GLY A 149 -0.96 -19.29 -10.52
CA GLY A 149 -0.59 -20.42 -11.37
C GLY A 149 0.78 -20.97 -11.02
N GLN A 150 1.13 -22.09 -11.64
CA GLN A 150 2.43 -22.73 -11.52
C GLN A 150 2.77 -23.40 -12.85
N HIS A 151 4.05 -23.36 -13.23
CA HIS A 151 4.55 -24.12 -14.38
C HIS A 151 5.78 -24.95 -13.99
N GLU A 152 5.83 -26.17 -14.50
CA GLU A 152 6.99 -27.04 -14.41
C GLU A 152 8.03 -26.63 -15.44
N ARG A 153 9.27 -26.43 -14.99
CA ARG A 153 10.41 -26.15 -15.86
C ARG A 153 10.97 -27.47 -16.41
N LYS A 154 11.80 -27.36 -17.46
CA LYS A 154 12.46 -28.51 -18.10
C LYS A 154 13.33 -29.35 -17.16
N ASP A 155 13.79 -28.77 -16.05
CA ASP A 155 14.59 -29.44 -15.01
C ASP A 155 13.74 -30.09 -13.91
N GLY A 156 12.40 -30.09 -14.04
CA GLY A 156 11.46 -30.63 -13.06
C GLY A 156 11.13 -29.69 -11.90
N SER A 157 11.73 -28.48 -11.85
CA SER A 157 11.41 -27.51 -10.80
C SER A 157 10.09 -26.77 -11.10
N ILE A 158 9.32 -26.47 -10.05
CA ILE A 158 8.08 -25.70 -10.15
C ILE A 158 8.37 -24.21 -10.00
N LYS A 159 7.94 -23.39 -10.96
CA LYS A 159 7.94 -21.91 -10.83
C LYS A 159 6.51 -21.42 -10.64
N LYS A 160 6.29 -20.68 -9.56
CA LYS A 160 5.04 -19.98 -9.29
C LYS A 160 4.86 -18.80 -10.25
N GLU A 161 3.62 -18.61 -10.68
CA GLU A 161 3.16 -17.39 -11.34
C GLU A 161 2.49 -16.51 -10.28
N ILE A 162 3.02 -15.31 -10.11
CA ILE A 162 2.58 -14.37 -9.09
C ILE A 162 1.95 -13.18 -9.80
N SER A 163 0.71 -12.89 -9.44
CA SER A 163 -0.04 -11.72 -9.90
C SER A 163 -0.22 -10.72 -8.77
N THR A 164 -0.35 -9.44 -9.13
CA THR A 164 -0.80 -8.37 -8.23
C THR A 164 -2.27 -8.08 -8.48
N ILE A 165 -3.08 -8.05 -7.43
CA ILE A 165 -4.53 -7.87 -7.52
C ILE A 165 -4.91 -6.67 -6.65
N LEU A 166 -5.69 -5.74 -7.21
CA LEU A 166 -6.28 -4.63 -6.45
C LEU A 166 -7.42 -5.17 -5.58
N VAL A 167 -7.30 -5.06 -4.25
CA VAL A 167 -8.31 -5.55 -3.31
C VAL A 167 -8.88 -4.37 -2.51
N PRO A 168 -10.11 -3.92 -2.80
CA PRO A 168 -10.82 -2.97 -1.96
C PRO A 168 -10.97 -3.51 -0.53
N THR A 169 -10.78 -2.66 0.48
CA THR A 169 -10.82 -3.11 1.90
C THR A 169 -12.21 -3.49 2.40
N ASP A 170 -13.27 -3.11 1.68
CA ASP A 170 -14.65 -3.53 1.91
C ASP A 170 -14.99 -4.89 1.24
N THR A 171 -14.03 -5.52 0.58
CA THR A 171 -14.20 -6.86 -0.02
C THR A 171 -14.54 -7.88 1.09
N PRO A 172 -15.62 -8.68 0.93
CA PRO A 172 -15.97 -9.72 1.89
C PRO A 172 -14.80 -10.69 2.15
N GLY A 173 -14.45 -10.89 3.43
CA GLY A 173 -13.33 -11.73 3.85
C GLY A 173 -11.99 -10.98 3.97
N PHE A 174 -11.90 -9.72 3.53
CA PHE A 174 -10.77 -8.86 3.89
C PHE A 174 -10.87 -8.49 5.37
N THR A 175 -9.77 -8.62 6.10
CA THR A 175 -9.68 -8.21 7.49
C THR A 175 -8.26 -7.72 7.74
N ALA A 176 -8.14 -6.48 8.21
CA ALA A 176 -6.90 -5.99 8.80
C ALA A 176 -6.92 -6.37 10.29
N GLU A 177 -5.91 -7.10 10.74
CA GLU A 177 -5.79 -7.49 12.15
C GLU A 177 -5.49 -6.29 13.05
N LYS A 178 -5.29 -6.49 14.35
CA LYS A 178 -4.87 -5.39 15.23
C LYS A 178 -3.52 -4.81 14.78
N ALA A 179 -3.39 -3.48 14.86
CA ALA A 179 -2.13 -2.79 14.59
C ALA A 179 -0.96 -3.37 15.40
N TYR A 180 0.21 -3.49 14.75
CA TYR A 180 1.43 -3.98 15.39
C TYR A 180 1.90 -3.03 16.50
N ASN A 181 2.33 -3.62 17.62
CA ASN A 181 3.16 -2.92 18.59
C ASN A 181 4.62 -2.97 18.12
N LYS A 182 5.16 -1.82 17.72
CA LYS A 182 6.47 -1.69 17.05
C LYS A 182 7.48 -1.03 17.99
N VAL A 183 8.77 -1.17 17.68
CA VAL A 183 9.86 -0.48 18.42
C VAL A 183 9.92 1.02 18.09
N GLY A 184 9.44 1.41 16.91
CA GLY A 184 9.38 2.78 16.44
C GLY A 184 8.42 2.89 15.27
N TRP A 185 8.33 4.09 14.68
CA TRP A 185 7.28 4.43 13.70
C TRP A 185 5.88 4.17 14.27
N ASN A 186 5.68 4.52 15.55
CA ASN A 186 4.49 4.12 16.30
C ASN A 186 3.23 4.81 15.79
N ALA A 187 3.37 5.96 15.11
CA ALA A 187 2.27 6.66 14.44
C ALA A 187 1.96 6.13 13.03
N SER A 188 2.83 5.27 12.46
CA SER A 188 2.57 4.64 11.16
C SER A 188 1.65 3.44 11.35
N ASP A 189 0.60 3.38 10.53
CA ASP A 189 -0.30 2.25 10.46
C ASP A 189 0.44 1.01 9.92
N THR A 190 0.30 -0.15 10.57
CA THR A 190 0.94 -1.40 10.14
C THR A 190 0.19 -2.61 10.68
N HIS A 191 -0.29 -3.47 9.79
CA HIS A 191 -1.15 -4.60 10.13
C HIS A 191 -0.72 -5.90 9.43
N ARG A 192 -1.33 -6.99 9.89
CA ARG A 192 -1.38 -8.28 9.21
C ARG A 192 -2.64 -8.31 8.35
#